data_AF-A0A8J7A4U6-F1
#
_entry.id   AF-A0A8J7A4U6-F1
#
_cell.length_a   1.000
_cell.length_b   1.000
_cell.length_c   1.000
_cell.angle_alpha   90.00
_cell.angle_beta   90.00
_cell.angle_gamma   90.00
#
_symmetry.space_group_name_H-M   'P 1'
#
loop_
_entity.id
_entity.type
_entity.pdbx_description
1 polymer ?
#
loop_
_entity_poly.entity_id
_entity_poly.type
_entity_poly.pdbx_seq_one_letter_code
_entity_poly.pdbx_strand_id
1 'polypeptide(L)'
;MVGLPQVSQCIGRIKKLEATGEPARVLTKSATISLQADRWFISFGFDVEITESISDSVVGVDIGVKSLATFSTGEVVLGAKSYKKYSANLSRMQWFNRHQIIDSNKMIRLCRL
;
A
#
# COMPACT_ATOMS: atom_id res chain seq x y z
N MET A 1 -18.44 32.11 9.74
CA MET A 1 -18.21 30.66 9.55
C MET A 1 -17.19 30.22 10.59
N VAL A 2 -17.63 29.54 11.64
CA VAL A 2 -16.78 29.12 12.76
C VAL A 2 -16.24 27.73 12.42
N GLY A 3 -14.91 27.61 12.28
CA GLY A 3 -14.26 26.31 12.09
C GLY A 3 -14.41 25.47 13.36
N LEU A 4 -14.95 24.26 13.22
CA LEU A 4 -15.04 23.30 14.31
C LEU A 4 -13.63 22.95 14.82
N PRO A 5 -13.37 23.01 16.13
CA PRO A 5 -12.09 22.57 16.67
C PRO A 5 -11.98 21.06 16.48
N GLN A 6 -10.92 20.62 15.79
CA GLN A 6 -10.55 19.21 15.71
C GLN A 6 -10.13 18.78 17.12
N VAL A 7 -11.00 18.06 17.81
CA VAL A 7 -10.69 17.46 19.12
C VAL A 7 -9.77 16.27 18.86
N SER A 8 -8.45 16.51 18.87
CA SER A 8 -7.45 15.45 18.86
C SER A 8 -7.41 14.81 20.25
N GLN A 9 -8.29 13.84 20.49
CA GLN A 9 -8.24 13.03 21.71
C GLN A 9 -7.03 12.09 21.62
N CYS A 10 -6.01 12.34 22.43
CA CYS A 10 -4.83 11.47 22.54
C CYS A 10 -5.24 10.15 23.22
N ILE A 11 -5.43 9.07 22.45
CA ILE A 11 -5.85 7.74 22.96
C ILE A 11 -4.67 6.94 23.56
N GLY A 12 -3.41 7.35 23.35
CA GLY A 12 -2.26 6.74 24.01
C GLY A 12 -0.90 7.16 23.45
N ARG A 13 0.18 6.92 24.19
CA ARG A 13 1.59 7.08 23.75
C ARG A 13 2.09 5.77 23.18
N ILE A 14 2.34 5.70 21.87
CA ILE A 14 3.03 4.58 21.25
C ILE A 14 4.53 4.89 21.24
N LYS A 15 5.34 4.00 21.83
CA LYS A 15 6.80 4.10 21.73
C LYS A 15 7.20 3.84 20.28
N LYS A 16 7.96 4.75 19.69
CA LYS A 16 8.52 4.62 18.35
C LYS A 16 9.27 3.29 18.26
N LEU A 17 8.75 2.34 17.48
CA LEU A 17 9.52 1.18 17.08
C LEU A 17 10.48 1.69 16.00
N GLU A 18 11.78 1.69 16.29
CA GLU A 18 12.77 2.12 15.31
C GLU A 18 12.76 1.12 14.15
N ALA A 19 12.18 1.54 13.02
CA ALA A 19 12.38 0.84 11.76
C ALA A 19 13.88 0.85 11.45
N THR A 20 14.41 -0.26 10.91
CA THR A 20 15.83 -0.53 10.63
C THR A 20 16.42 0.32 9.49
N GLY A 21 16.11 1.61 9.44
CA GLY A 21 16.64 2.59 8.49
C GLY A 21 16.45 4.00 9.02
N GLU A 22 17.32 4.92 8.62
CA GLU A 22 17.17 6.34 8.97
C GLU A 22 15.75 6.79 8.58
N PRO A 23 14.92 7.28 9.52
CA PRO A 23 13.64 7.83 9.15
C PRO A 23 13.95 9.03 8.28
N ALA A 24 13.55 8.98 7.01
CA ALA A 24 13.52 10.16 6.17
C ALA A 24 12.90 11.28 7.03
N ARG A 25 13.62 12.41 7.18
CA ARG A 25 13.21 13.56 8.00
C ARG A 25 12.00 14.25 7.34
N VAL A 26 10.90 13.51 7.21
CA VAL A 26 9.70 13.95 6.53
C VAL A 26 8.67 14.24 7.60
N LEU A 27 8.15 15.47 7.57
CA LEU A 27 7.09 15.90 8.46
C LEU A 27 5.82 15.09 8.14
N THR A 28 5.38 14.29 9.10
CA THR A 28 4.14 13.52 8.98
C THR A 28 2.95 14.46 9.13
N LYS A 29 2.02 14.44 8.16
CA LYS A 29 0.81 15.26 8.19
C LYS A 29 -0.32 14.61 8.97
N SER A 30 -0.46 13.29 8.84
CA SER A 30 -1.51 12.52 9.52
C SER A 30 -1.01 11.14 9.90
N ALA A 31 -1.57 10.61 10.98
CA ALA A 31 -1.39 9.24 11.40
C ALA A 31 -2.76 8.63 11.73
N THR A 32 -3.04 7.45 11.21
CA THR A 32 -4.28 6.69 11.51
C THR A 32 -3.90 5.38 12.17
N ILE A 33 -4.54 5.09 13.29
CA ILE A 33 -4.36 3.85 14.05
C ILE A 33 -5.64 3.03 13.87
N SER A 34 -5.51 1.76 13.48
CA SER A 34 -6.63 0.84 13.36
C SER A 34 -6.30 -0.51 13.99
N LEU A 35 -7.33 -1.18 14.51
CA LEU A 35 -7.26 -2.56 15.01
C LEU A 35 -8.05 -3.45 14.05
N GLN A 36 -7.39 -4.43 13.44
CA GLN A 36 -8.04 -5.37 12.53
C GLN A 36 -7.49 -6.79 12.76
N ALA A 37 -8.39 -7.76 12.94
CA ALA A 37 -8.04 -9.17 13.20
C ALA A 37 -6.98 -9.34 14.30
N ASP A 38 -7.21 -8.70 15.46
CA ASP A 38 -6.33 -8.68 16.64
C ASP A 38 -4.91 -8.11 16.39
N ARG A 39 -4.75 -7.31 15.33
CA ARG A 39 -3.49 -6.66 14.99
C ARG A 39 -3.68 -5.15 14.88
N TRP A 40 -2.76 -4.42 15.49
CA TRP A 40 -2.70 -2.96 15.37
C TRP A 40 -1.94 -2.57 14.11
N PHE A 41 -2.52 -1.65 13.34
CA PHE A 41 -1.91 -1.03 12.17
C PHE A 41 -1.78 0.47 12.42
N ILE A 42 -0.69 1.05 11.91
CA ILE A 42 -0.45 2.49 11.93
C ILE A 42 -0.06 2.91 10.52
N SER A 43 -0.84 3.81 9.92
CA SER A 43 -0.52 4.41 8.63
C SER A 43 -0.11 5.87 8.81
N PHE A 44 0.97 6.27 8.15
CA PHE A 44 1.49 7.63 8.16
C PHE A 44 1.30 8.27 6.79
N GLY A 45 0.62 9.41 6.74
CA GLY A 45 0.53 10.26 5.55
C GLY A 45 1.59 11.35 5.62
N PHE A 46 2.41 11.45 4.58
CA PHE A 46 3.43 12.49 4.45
C PHE A 46 3.45 13.04 3.04
N ASP A 47 3.80 14.31 2.91
CA ASP A 47 4.09 14.91 1.61
C ASP A 47 5.55 14.68 1.27
N VAL A 48 5.78 14.31 0.02
CA VAL A 48 7.13 14.27 -0.55
C VAL A 48 7.19 15.37 -1.58
N GLU A 49 8.12 16.29 -1.40
CA GLU A 49 8.49 17.21 -2.47
C GLU A 49 9.16 16.40 -3.58
N ILE A 50 8.49 16.30 -4.72
CA ILE A 50 9.06 15.65 -5.90
C ILE A 50 9.88 16.71 -6.62
N THR A 51 11.19 16.49 -6.72
CA THR A 51 12.03 17.29 -7.61
C THR A 51 11.71 16.91 -9.05
N GLU A 52 11.10 17.82 -9.80
CA GLU A 52 10.89 17.63 -11.23
C GLU A 52 12.24 17.71 -11.95
N SER A 53 12.69 16.58 -12.51
CA SER A 53 13.79 16.60 -13.46
C SER A 53 13.24 17.05 -14.81
N ILE A 54 13.63 18.25 -15.26
CA ILE A 54 13.32 18.72 -16.60
C ILE A 54 14.17 17.91 -17.57
N SER A 55 13.52 17.07 -18.40
CA SER A 55 14.16 16.36 -19.50
C SER A 55 13.70 16.95 -20.83
N ASP A 56 14.63 17.38 -21.68
CA ASP A 56 14.33 17.91 -23.01
C ASP A 56 13.91 16.83 -24.03
N SER A 57 13.99 15.55 -23.64
CA SER A 57 13.66 14.42 -24.50
C SER A 57 12.23 13.92 -24.28
N VAL A 58 11.43 13.89 -25.34
CA VAL A 58 10.12 13.22 -25.35
C VAL A 58 10.30 11.77 -25.79
N VAL A 59 9.81 10.83 -24.97
CA VAL A 59 9.84 9.39 -25.27
C VAL A 59 8.41 8.85 -25.23
N GLY A 60 8.00 8.14 -26.26
CA GLY A 60 6.72 7.43 -26.28
C GLY A 60 6.76 6.21 -25.36
N VAL A 61 5.69 5.99 -24.59
CA VAL A 61 5.57 4.85 -23.67
C VAL A 61 4.35 4.01 -24.05
N ASP A 62 4.55 2.72 -24.28
CA ASP A 62 3.48 1.72 -24.41
C ASP A 62 3.41 0.85 -23.14
N ILE A 63 2.28 0.86 -22.44
CA ILE A 63 2.08 0.16 -21.16
C ILE A 63 1.27 -1.11 -21.40
N GLY A 64 1.81 -2.27 -20.99
CA GLY A 64 1.23 -3.57 -21.30
C GLY A 64 1.20 -4.57 -20.15
N VAL A 65 0.61 -5.74 -20.42
CA VAL A 65 0.51 -6.86 -19.47
C VAL A 65 1.77 -7.75 -19.49
N LYS A 66 2.38 -7.91 -20.68
CA LYS A 66 3.60 -8.73 -20.87
C LYS A 66 4.86 -7.93 -20.50
N SER A 67 4.98 -6.74 -21.06
CA SER A 67 5.95 -5.70 -20.71
C SER A 67 5.21 -4.60 -19.96
N LEU A 68 5.69 -4.21 -18.79
CA LEU A 68 5.09 -3.12 -18.01
C LEU A 68 5.12 -1.82 -18.80
N ALA A 69 6.28 -1.52 -19.40
CA ALA A 69 6.48 -0.36 -20.24
C ALA A 69 7.46 -0.70 -21.36
N THR A 70 7.16 -0.29 -22.59
CA THR A 70 8.08 -0.30 -23.72
C THR A 70 8.27 1.14 -24.18
N PHE A 71 9.52 1.57 -24.21
CA PHE A 71 9.89 2.93 -24.59
C PHE A 71 10.21 2.98 -26.08
N SER A 72 9.89 4.10 -26.74
CA SER A 72 10.26 4.31 -28.15
C SER A 72 11.77 4.34 -28.39
N THR A 73 12.57 4.43 -27.32
CA THR A 73 14.03 4.25 -27.32
C THR A 73 14.47 2.79 -27.52
N GLY A 74 13.54 1.83 -27.46
CA GLY A 74 13.78 0.40 -27.56
C GLY A 74 13.98 -0.30 -26.21
N GLU A 75 14.01 0.45 -25.10
CA GLU A 75 14.09 -0.12 -23.76
C GLU A 75 12.77 -0.75 -23.32
N VAL A 76 12.84 -1.88 -22.61
CA VAL A 76 11.66 -2.64 -22.18
C VAL A 76 11.73 -2.95 -20.70
N VAL A 77 10.77 -2.44 -19.94
CA VAL A 77 10.55 -2.79 -18.54
C VAL A 77 9.62 -3.99 -18.48
N LEU A 78 10.11 -5.10 -17.95
CA LEU A 78 9.31 -6.32 -17.82
C LEU A 78 8.26 -6.17 -16.71
N GLY A 79 7.04 -6.64 -17.00
CA GLY A 79 5.97 -6.69 -16.01
C GLY A 79 6.21 -7.75 -14.95
N ALA A 80 5.85 -7.43 -13.70
CA ALA A 80 5.78 -8.41 -12.64
C ALA A 80 4.73 -9.48 -13.00
N LYS A 81 5.16 -10.73 -13.21
CA LYS A 81 4.27 -11.87 -13.50
C LYS A 81 3.57 -12.40 -12.23
N SER A 82 3.17 -11.50 -11.33
CA SER A 82 2.55 -11.82 -10.04
C SER A 82 1.22 -12.55 -10.22
N TYR A 83 0.42 -12.17 -11.21
CA TYR A 83 -0.88 -12.79 -11.47
C TYR A 83 -0.76 -14.30 -11.72
N LYS A 84 0.14 -14.74 -12.62
CA LYS A 84 0.33 -16.18 -12.87
C LYS A 84 0.78 -16.94 -11.63
N LYS A 85 1.58 -16.31 -10.77
CA LYS A 85 2.07 -16.93 -9.52
C LYS A 85 0.97 -17.09 -8.47
N TYR A 86 0.07 -16.12 -8.36
CA TYR A 86 -0.88 -16.05 -7.25
C TYR A 86 -2.35 -16.28 -7.63
N SER A 87 -2.69 -16.41 -8.92
CA SER A 87 -4.08 -16.56 -9.39
C SER A 87 -4.79 -17.78 -8.79
N ALA A 88 -4.11 -18.92 -8.70
CA ALA A 88 -4.67 -20.14 -8.12
C ALA A 88 -4.97 -19.98 -6.62
N ASN A 89 -4.06 -19.34 -5.88
CA ASN A 89 -4.25 -19.06 -4.46
C ASN A 89 -5.39 -18.06 -4.25
N LEU A 90 -5.41 -16.98 -5.04
CA LEU A 90 -6.48 -15.98 -5.02
C LEU A 90 -7.85 -16.61 -5.26
N SER A 91 -8.00 -17.43 -6.31
CA SER A 91 -9.26 -18.12 -6.63
C SER A 91 -9.71 -19.04 -5.50
N ARG A 92 -8.77 -19.81 -4.92
CA ARG A 92 -9.03 -20.67 -3.77
C ARG A 92 -9.51 -19.87 -2.55
N MET A 93 -8.86 -18.75 -2.23
CA MET A 93 -9.26 -17.87 -1.12
C MET A 93 -10.63 -17.24 -1.36
N GLN A 94 -10.89 -16.74 -2.56
CA GLN A 94 -12.20 -16.19 -2.94
C GLN A 94 -13.30 -17.24 -2.79
N TRP A 95 -13.04 -18.48 -3.20
CA TRP A 95 -13.96 -19.60 -3.01
C TRP A 95 -14.27 -19.81 -1.52
N PHE A 96 -13.26 -19.89 -0.65
CA PHE A 96 -13.52 -20.04 0.80
C PHE A 96 -14.27 -18.84 1.41
N ASN A 97 -14.06 -17.63 0.89
CA ASN A 97 -14.67 -16.41 1.42
C ASN A 97 -16.12 -16.18 0.96
N ARG A 98 -16.60 -16.85 -0.10
CA ARG A 98 -17.90 -16.54 -0.73
C ARG A 98 -19.14 -16.70 0.15
N HIS A 99 -19.03 -17.40 1.29
CA HIS A 99 -20.12 -17.58 2.25
C HIS A 99 -19.80 -16.99 3.63
N GLN A 100 -18.75 -16.16 3.72
CA GLN A 100 -18.46 -15.47 4.97
C GLN A 100 -19.43 -14.31 5.16
N ILE A 101 -19.98 -14.24 6.36
CA ILE A 101 -20.83 -13.13 6.82
C ILE A 101 -19.88 -12.11 7.45
N ILE A 102 -20.14 -10.82 7.21
CA ILE A 102 -19.41 -9.71 7.84
C ILE A 102 -19.55 -9.88 9.36
N ASP A 103 -18.43 -9.84 10.09
CA ASP A 103 -18.29 -10.11 11.54
C ASP A 103 -18.31 -11.58 11.99
N SER A 104 -18.19 -12.54 11.07
CA SER A 104 -17.97 -13.94 11.45
C SER A 104 -16.52 -14.18 11.93
N ASN A 105 -16.35 -14.67 13.17
CA ASN A 105 -15.04 -15.02 13.78
C ASN A 105 -14.33 -16.23 13.14
N LYS A 106 -14.72 -16.64 11.93
CA LYS A 106 -14.17 -17.84 11.27
C LYS A 106 -12.82 -17.49 10.59
N MET A 107 -11.76 -17.49 11.39
CA MET A 107 -10.38 -17.40 10.91
C MET A 107 -10.10 -18.53 9.91
N ILE A 108 -9.99 -18.20 8.63
CA ILE A 108 -9.37 -19.10 7.66
C ILE A 108 -7.89 -19.18 8.01
N ARG A 109 -7.51 -20.20 8.79
CA ARG A 109 -6.12 -20.67 8.91
C ARG A 109 -5.65 -21.24 7.56
N LEU A 110 -5.34 -20.38 6.59
CA LEU A 110 -4.68 -20.80 5.34
C LEU A 110 -3.49 -19.91 4.95
N CYS A 111 -2.83 -19.30 5.93
CA CYS A 111 -1.48 -18.75 5.75
C CYS A 111 -0.49 -19.54 6.61
N ARG A 112 -0.15 -20.74 6.15
CA ARG A 112 1.14 -21.36 6.40
C ARG A 112 1.76 -21.58 5.02
N LEU A 113 2.26 -20.49 4.44
CA LEU A 113 3.30 -20.51 3.41
C LEU A 113 4.60 -20.17 4.12
#